data_AF-A0A2V7L8D4-F1
#
_entry.id   AF-A0A2V7L8D4-F1
#
_cell.length_a   1.000
_cell.length_b   1.000
_cell.length_c   1.000
_cell.angle_alpha   90.00
_cell.angle_beta   90.00
_cell.angle_gamma   90.00
#
_symmetry.space_group_name_H-M   'P 1'
#
loop_
_entity.id
_entity.type
_entity.pdbx_description
1 polymer ?
#
loop_
_entity_poly.entity_id
_entity_poly.type
_entity_poly.pdbx_seq_one_letter_code
_entity_poly.pdbx_strand_id
1 'polypeptide(L)'
;MPEGSGADALEAHLVLLHHAYLFWAAQQPVYEISEAALQRAAGDQPMTTATPHPAQYLQLPELRVWGSPNDSSAAEPLDGMFVSATGDPGAIAVLAIFGMRPDRPGFSAVGIEGRADPDDPTDNEIEIAAVREDGSAAFGPRLAGGTAAGLYSVANAGELLLLTCRLLTLLDSGNPI
;
A
#
# COMPACT_ATOMS: atom_id res chain seq x y z
N MET A 1 26.86 17.81 10.13
CA MET A 1 25.99 16.77 9.52
C MET A 1 25.64 15.80 10.63
N PRO A 2 24.36 15.58 10.97
CA PRO A 2 24.04 14.55 11.94
C PRO A 2 24.33 13.19 11.29
N GLU A 3 25.17 12.40 11.96
CA GLU A 3 25.72 11.13 11.44
C GLU A 3 24.64 10.05 11.19
N GLY A 4 23.40 10.24 11.65
CA GLY A 4 22.26 9.34 11.39
C GLY A 4 21.52 9.56 10.06
N SER A 5 21.56 10.76 9.48
CA SER A 5 20.76 11.08 8.28
C SER A 5 21.20 10.34 7.01
N GLY A 6 22.44 9.84 6.96
CA GLY A 6 22.97 9.12 5.81
C GLY A 6 22.67 7.62 5.82
N ALA A 7 22.59 7.02 7.01
CA ALA A 7 22.29 5.59 7.16
C ALA A 7 20.83 5.30 6.81
N ASP A 8 19.90 6.08 7.36
CA ASP A 8 18.47 5.96 7.09
C ASP A 8 18.13 6.18 5.60
N ALA A 9 18.83 7.12 4.96
CA ALA A 9 18.65 7.40 3.53
C ALA A 9 19.18 6.26 2.64
N LEU A 10 20.29 5.64 3.03
CA LEU A 10 20.83 4.47 2.33
C LEU A 10 19.90 3.26 2.49
N GLU A 11 19.38 3.04 3.70
CA GLU A 11 18.44 1.96 3.98
C GLU A 11 17.16 2.10 3.14
N ALA A 12 16.55 3.29 3.11
CA ALA A 12 15.39 3.57 2.26
C ALA A 12 15.69 3.35 0.77
N HIS A 13 16.90 3.71 0.31
CA HIS A 13 17.32 3.47 -1.07
C HIS A 13 17.50 1.98 -1.38
N LEU A 14 18.06 1.19 -0.46
CA LEU A 14 18.23 -0.25 -0.62
C LEU A 14 16.89 -0.98 -0.63
N VAL A 15 15.95 -0.58 0.23
CA VAL A 15 14.58 -1.12 0.24
C VAL A 15 13.90 -0.85 -1.10
N LEU A 16 13.96 0.38 -1.60
CA LEU A 16 13.43 0.72 -2.92
C LEU A 16 14.08 -0.12 -4.03
N LEU A 17 15.41 -0.21 -4.04
CA LEU A 17 16.14 -0.98 -5.04
C LEU A 17 15.78 -2.46 -5.00
N HIS A 18 15.60 -3.01 -3.79
CA HIS A 18 15.18 -4.39 -3.60
C HIS A 18 13.80 -4.66 -4.22
N HIS A 19 12.80 -3.85 -3.90
CA HIS A 19 11.45 -3.99 -4.48
C HIS A 19 11.44 -3.77 -6.00
N ALA A 20 12.18 -2.77 -6.49
CA ALA A 20 12.32 -2.52 -7.92
C ALA A 20 13.00 -3.69 -8.66
N TYR A 21 14.01 -4.32 -8.05
CA TYR A 21 14.66 -5.51 -8.59
C TYR A 21 13.71 -6.71 -8.64
N LEU A 22 12.97 -6.97 -7.56
CA LEU A 22 11.98 -8.06 -7.52
C LEU A 22 10.91 -7.88 -8.59
N PHE A 23 10.38 -6.65 -8.72
CA PHE A 23 9.42 -6.28 -9.76
C PHE A 23 10.00 -6.49 -11.18
N TRP A 24 11.24 -6.05 -11.41
CA TRP A 24 11.93 -6.30 -12.68
C TRP A 24 12.11 -7.79 -12.97
N ALA A 25 12.56 -8.56 -11.98
CA ALA A 25 12.76 -10.01 -12.11
C ALA A 25 11.44 -10.74 -12.42
N ALA A 26 10.32 -10.27 -11.88
CA ALA A 26 8.98 -10.78 -12.15
C ALA A 26 8.40 -10.34 -13.51
N GLN A 27 9.20 -9.71 -14.40
CA GLN A 27 8.77 -9.18 -15.70
C GLN A 27 7.85 -7.96 -15.60
N GLN A 28 7.95 -7.19 -14.51
CA GLN A 28 7.30 -5.89 -14.34
C GLN A 28 5.75 -5.89 -14.46
N PRO A 29 5.01 -6.80 -13.79
CA PRO A 29 3.56 -6.85 -13.90
C PRO A 29 2.90 -5.68 -13.15
N VAL A 30 2.24 -4.79 -13.90
CA VAL A 30 1.48 -3.64 -13.38
C VAL A 30 -0.01 -3.93 -13.44
N TYR A 31 -0.70 -3.68 -12.33
CA TYR A 31 -2.16 -3.72 -12.25
C TYR A 31 -2.69 -2.30 -12.02
N GLU A 32 -3.33 -1.73 -13.03
CA GLU A 32 -4.05 -0.47 -12.91
C GLU A 32 -5.36 -0.71 -12.16
N ILE A 33 -5.48 -0.10 -10.98
CA ILE A 33 -6.67 -0.21 -10.14
C ILE A 33 -7.66 0.84 -10.59
N SER A 34 -8.85 0.42 -11.00
CA SER A 34 -9.94 1.35 -11.30
C SER A 34 -10.53 2.00 -10.05
N GLU A 35 -11.18 3.16 -10.19
CA GLU A 35 -11.86 3.82 -9.06
C GLU A 35 -12.92 2.91 -8.40
N ALA A 36 -13.59 2.07 -9.19
CA ALA A 36 -14.56 1.10 -8.69
C ALA A 36 -13.88 0.00 -7.85
N ALA A 37 -12.73 -0.52 -8.28
CA ALA A 37 -11.96 -1.50 -7.51
C ALA A 37 -11.43 -0.88 -6.21
N LEU A 38 -10.92 0.36 -6.26
CA LEU A 38 -10.50 1.11 -5.08
C LEU A 38 -11.66 1.30 -4.08
N GLN A 39 -12.83 1.72 -4.57
CA GLN A 39 -14.01 1.91 -3.73
C GLN A 39 -14.43 0.60 -3.04
N ARG A 40 -14.38 -0.52 -3.76
CA ARG A 40 -14.68 -1.84 -3.19
C ARG A 40 -13.66 -2.27 -2.14
N ALA A 41 -12.38 -2.05 -2.39
CA ALA A 41 -11.31 -2.38 -1.43
C ALA A 41 -11.34 -1.48 -0.18
N ALA A 42 -11.81 -0.23 -0.29
CA ALA A 42 -12.03 0.64 0.87
C ALA A 42 -13.27 0.24 1.69
N GLY A 43 -14.21 -0.50 1.10
CA GLY A 43 -15.37 -1.06 1.79
C GLY A 43 -15.06 -2.36 2.53
N ASP A 44 -16.10 -3.06 3.00
CA ASP A 44 -15.93 -4.35 3.65
C ASP A 44 -15.79 -5.48 2.61
N GLN A 45 -14.57 -5.95 2.42
CA GLN A 45 -14.19 -6.92 1.39
C GLN A 45 -13.29 -7.99 2.04
N PRO A 46 -13.41 -9.27 1.63
CA PRO A 46 -12.44 -10.31 1.98
C PRO A 46 -11.01 -9.90 1.63
N MET A 47 -10.06 -10.52 2.31
CA MET A 47 -8.64 -10.21 2.18
C MET A 47 -7.86 -11.45 1.76
N THR A 48 -6.77 -11.24 1.02
CA THR A 48 -5.79 -12.30 0.71
C THR A 48 -4.39 -11.70 0.64
N THR A 49 -3.38 -12.51 0.90
CA THR A 49 -1.96 -12.20 0.61
C THR A 49 -1.46 -12.93 -0.63
N ALA A 50 -2.32 -13.71 -1.30
CA ALA A 50 -1.97 -14.38 -2.55
C ALA A 50 -1.71 -13.34 -3.66
N THR A 51 -0.54 -13.44 -4.29
CA THR A 51 -0.15 -12.57 -5.39
C THR A 51 -0.19 -13.34 -6.72
N PRO A 52 -0.72 -12.77 -7.81
CA PRO A 52 -0.71 -13.44 -9.12
C PRO A 52 0.71 -13.69 -9.65
N HIS A 53 1.67 -12.85 -9.26
CA HIS A 53 3.08 -12.96 -9.60
C HIS A 53 3.94 -12.88 -8.32
N PRO A 54 5.20 -13.33 -8.34
CA PRO A 54 6.08 -13.21 -7.19
C PRO A 54 6.32 -11.76 -6.73
N ALA A 55 6.25 -10.80 -7.66
CA ALA A 55 6.26 -9.37 -7.38
C ALA A 55 5.45 -8.62 -8.45
N GLN A 56 4.78 -7.55 -8.06
CA GLN A 56 3.94 -6.71 -8.92
C GLN A 56 3.84 -5.27 -8.41
N TYR A 57 3.32 -4.39 -9.25
CA TYR A 57 2.97 -3.03 -8.85
C TYR A 57 1.46 -2.83 -8.96
N LEU A 58 0.83 -2.37 -7.87
CA LEU A 58 -0.56 -1.95 -7.86
C LEU A 58 -0.58 -0.44 -8.06
N GLN A 59 -1.02 0.02 -9.23
CA GLN A 59 -1.11 1.44 -9.55
C GLN A 59 -2.50 1.94 -9.17
N LEU A 60 -2.56 2.92 -8.26
CA LEU A 60 -3.83 3.51 -7.82
C LEU A 60 -4.29 4.61 -8.78
N PRO A 61 -5.60 4.92 -8.81
CA PRO A 61 -6.09 6.11 -9.48
C PRO A 61 -5.41 7.37 -8.93
N GLU A 62 -4.94 8.22 -9.84
CA GLU A 62 -4.21 9.44 -9.50
C GLU A 62 -4.99 10.32 -8.50
N LEU A 63 -4.29 10.80 -7.48
CA LEU A 63 -4.81 11.75 -6.48
C LEU A 63 -6.06 11.27 -5.71
N ARG A 64 -6.40 9.97 -5.74
CA ARG A 64 -7.56 9.43 -5.02
C ARG A 64 -7.25 8.97 -3.60
N VAL A 65 -6.05 8.47 -3.37
CA VAL A 65 -5.61 8.00 -2.06
C VAL A 65 -4.49 8.88 -1.56
N TRP A 66 -4.56 9.29 -0.31
CA TRP A 66 -3.59 10.17 0.32
C TRP A 66 -3.08 9.56 1.62
N GLY A 67 -1.82 9.79 1.95
CA GLY A 67 -1.24 9.34 3.21
C GLY A 67 -0.03 10.17 3.57
N SER A 68 0.46 10.01 4.80
CA SER A 68 1.69 10.66 5.25
C SER A 68 2.79 9.61 5.31
N PRO A 69 3.88 9.75 4.54
CA PRO A 69 5.00 8.81 4.59
C PRO A 69 5.66 8.68 5.98
N ASN A 70 5.50 9.71 6.81
CA ASN A 70 5.87 9.71 8.21
C ASN A 70 4.88 10.58 9.00
N ASP A 71 4.69 10.30 10.29
CA ASP A 71 3.64 10.93 11.13
C ASP A 71 3.73 12.47 11.23
N SER A 72 4.87 13.05 10.86
CA SER A 72 5.11 14.50 10.87
C SER A 72 5.07 15.16 9.48
N SER A 73 4.91 14.39 8.41
CA SER A 73 4.87 14.91 7.04
C SER A 73 3.47 15.35 6.63
N ALA A 74 3.45 16.36 5.76
CA ALA A 74 2.25 16.70 5.00
C ALA A 74 1.78 15.47 4.21
N ALA A 75 0.46 15.31 4.11
CA ALA A 75 -0.11 14.24 3.31
C ALA A 75 0.31 14.40 1.83
N GLU A 76 0.80 13.32 1.24
CA GLU A 76 1.16 13.19 -0.17
C GLU A 76 0.19 12.20 -0.84
N PRO A 77 -0.08 12.36 -2.15
CA PRO A 77 -0.86 11.36 -2.88
C PRO A 77 -0.10 10.03 -2.91
N LEU A 78 -0.81 8.92 -2.72
CA LEU A 78 -0.28 7.57 -2.87
C LEU A 78 -0.50 7.13 -4.32
N ASP A 79 0.59 6.98 -5.07
CA ASP A 79 0.55 6.61 -6.49
C ASP A 79 0.33 5.11 -6.68
N GLY A 80 0.85 4.31 -5.75
CA GLY A 80 0.76 2.86 -5.82
C GLY A 80 1.69 2.18 -4.84
N MET A 81 1.81 0.86 -4.97
CA MET A 81 2.68 0.05 -4.12
C MET A 81 3.30 -1.11 -4.87
N PHE A 82 4.57 -1.38 -4.61
CA PHE A 82 5.15 -2.67 -4.91
C PHE A 82 4.64 -3.69 -3.91
N VAL A 83 4.28 -4.87 -4.39
CA VAL A 83 3.85 -6.00 -3.57
C VAL A 83 4.63 -7.23 -4.02
N SER A 84 5.25 -7.93 -3.07
CA SER A 84 5.98 -9.16 -3.36
C SER A 84 5.71 -10.23 -2.31
N ALA A 85 5.60 -11.48 -2.75
CA ALA A 85 5.61 -12.62 -1.85
C ALA A 85 6.97 -12.71 -1.14
N THR A 86 6.97 -13.10 0.13
CA THR A 86 8.21 -13.38 0.86
C THR A 86 8.52 -14.88 0.87
N GLY A 87 9.63 -15.27 1.49
CA GLY A 87 9.95 -16.68 1.70
C GLY A 87 9.06 -17.37 2.74
N ASP A 88 8.33 -16.60 3.54
CA ASP A 88 7.46 -17.11 4.58
C ASP A 88 6.02 -17.31 4.06
N PRO A 89 5.42 -18.50 4.25
CA PRO A 89 4.06 -18.75 3.79
C PRO A 89 3.05 -17.75 4.36
N GLY A 90 2.27 -17.12 3.45
CA GLY A 90 1.24 -16.15 3.78
C GLY A 90 1.75 -14.72 4.03
N ALA A 91 3.06 -14.47 3.92
CA ALA A 91 3.65 -13.14 4.10
C ALA A 91 3.93 -12.43 2.77
N ILE A 92 3.71 -11.11 2.78
CA ILE A 92 3.99 -10.19 1.69
C ILE A 92 4.80 -8.99 2.20
N ALA A 93 5.66 -8.46 1.35
CA ALA A 93 6.32 -7.18 1.55
C ALA A 93 5.66 -6.14 0.65
N VAL A 94 5.39 -4.95 1.22
CA VAL A 94 4.71 -3.84 0.55
C VAL A 94 5.57 -2.58 0.64
N LEU A 95 5.82 -1.93 -0.49
CA LEU A 95 6.48 -0.63 -0.54
C LEU A 95 5.56 0.39 -1.21
N ALA A 96 4.96 1.28 -0.40
CA ALA A 96 4.15 2.38 -0.89
C ALA A 96 5.01 3.47 -1.53
N ILE A 97 4.54 4.02 -2.66
CA ILE A 97 5.17 5.11 -3.39
C ILE A 97 4.25 6.33 -3.35
N PHE A 98 4.75 7.42 -2.77
CA PHE A 98 4.00 8.66 -2.60
C PHE A 98 4.63 9.81 -3.37
N GLY A 99 3.78 10.75 -3.78
CA GLY A 99 4.20 12.08 -4.19
C GLY A 99 4.92 12.14 -5.54
N MET A 100 4.73 11.15 -6.41
CA MET A 100 5.20 11.23 -7.79
C MET A 100 4.54 12.43 -8.47
N ARG A 101 5.37 13.40 -8.86
CA ARG A 101 4.90 14.66 -9.42
C ARG A 101 5.78 15.07 -10.61
N PRO A 102 5.20 15.47 -11.75
CA PRO A 102 5.97 15.94 -12.89
C PRO A 102 6.82 17.18 -12.57
N ASP A 103 6.39 18.00 -11.62
CA ASP A 103 6.99 19.28 -11.25
C ASP A 103 7.95 19.20 -10.05
N ARG A 104 8.13 18.02 -9.44
CA ARG A 104 9.08 17.79 -8.34
C ARG A 104 9.94 16.56 -8.64
N PRO A 105 11.27 16.68 -8.73
CA PRO A 105 12.12 15.51 -8.79
C PRO A 105 12.07 14.75 -7.46
N GLY A 106 11.79 13.44 -7.55
CA GLY A 106 11.77 12.52 -6.41
C GLY A 106 10.37 12.10 -5.97
N PHE A 107 10.34 11.11 -5.08
CA PHE A 107 9.14 10.55 -4.45
C PHE A 107 9.50 10.07 -3.04
N SER A 108 8.49 9.83 -2.21
CA SER A 108 8.63 9.26 -0.87
C SER A 108 8.26 7.78 -0.91
N ALA A 109 8.98 6.92 -0.18
CA ALA A 109 8.67 5.49 -0.12
C ALA A 109 8.62 4.98 1.31
N VAL A 110 7.64 4.13 1.61
CA VAL A 110 7.45 3.53 2.95
C VAL A 110 7.29 2.02 2.80
N GLY A 111 8.26 1.27 3.33
CA GLY A 111 8.29 -0.19 3.30
C GLY A 111 7.67 -0.78 4.57
N ILE A 112 6.76 -1.74 4.39
CA ILE A 112 6.08 -2.46 5.46
C ILE A 112 6.03 -3.93 5.05
N GLU A 113 6.36 -4.83 5.98
CA GLU A 113 6.15 -6.26 5.83
C GLU A 113 4.90 -6.69 6.61
N GLY A 114 4.13 -7.62 6.05
CA GLY A 114 2.89 -8.10 6.65
C GLY A 114 2.64 -9.58 6.36
N ARG A 115 1.94 -10.28 7.28
CA ARG A 115 1.55 -11.69 7.12
C ARG A 115 0.06 -11.87 7.36
N ALA A 116 -0.60 -12.65 6.50
CA ALA A 116 -1.92 -13.22 6.79
C ALA A 116 -1.74 -14.68 7.22
N ASP A 117 -2.39 -15.08 8.33
CA ASP A 117 -2.36 -16.46 8.82
C ASP A 117 -3.31 -17.34 7.97
N PRO A 118 -2.84 -18.45 7.39
CA PRO A 118 -3.69 -19.36 6.61
C PRO A 118 -4.50 -20.38 7.43
N ASP A 119 -4.22 -20.59 8.73
CA ASP A 119 -4.80 -21.70 9.52
C ASP A 119 -5.91 -21.27 10.51
N ASP A 120 -6.24 -19.98 10.60
CA ASP A 120 -7.35 -19.47 11.40
C ASP A 120 -8.42 -18.76 10.54
N PRO A 121 -9.47 -19.47 10.08
CA PRO A 121 -10.58 -18.89 9.35
C PRO A 121 -11.64 -18.25 10.27
N THR A 122 -11.42 -18.17 11.59
CA THR A 122 -12.31 -17.47 12.52
C THR A 122 -11.84 -16.03 12.75
N ASP A 123 -12.60 -15.10 12.17
CA ASP A 123 -12.69 -13.66 12.46
C ASP A 123 -11.45 -12.78 12.20
N ASN A 124 -11.38 -12.20 10.99
CA ASN A 124 -10.78 -10.88 10.69
C ASN A 124 -9.30 -10.58 11.06
N GLU A 125 -8.56 -11.48 11.67
CA GLU A 125 -7.18 -11.23 12.10
C GLU A 125 -6.17 -11.66 11.03
N ILE A 126 -6.06 -10.85 9.99
CA ILE A 126 -4.71 -10.34 9.75
C ILE A 126 -4.48 -9.41 10.96
N GLU A 127 -3.40 -9.54 11.74
CA GLU A 127 -3.05 -8.53 12.77
C GLU A 127 -2.66 -7.21 12.08
N ILE A 128 -3.59 -6.64 11.33
CA ILE A 128 -3.49 -5.34 10.72
C ILE A 128 -4.01 -4.39 11.77
N ALA A 129 -3.09 -3.68 12.43
CA ALA A 129 -3.40 -2.53 13.25
C ALA A 129 -3.89 -1.34 12.39
N ALA A 130 -4.92 -1.54 11.56
CA ALA A 130 -5.58 -0.51 10.76
C ALA A 130 -6.53 0.35 11.62
N VAL A 131 -6.75 -0.03 12.87
CA VAL A 131 -7.53 0.80 13.81
C VAL A 131 -6.83 2.13 13.98
N ARG A 132 -7.59 3.21 13.76
CA ARG A 132 -7.11 4.57 13.99
C ARG A 132 -7.23 4.93 15.46
N GLU A 133 -6.24 5.66 15.98
CA GLU A 133 -6.23 6.15 17.36
C GLU A 133 -7.44 7.06 17.67
N ASP A 134 -7.94 7.78 16.67
CA ASP A 134 -9.11 8.66 16.78
C ASP A 134 -10.46 7.92 16.69
N GLY A 135 -10.45 6.59 16.52
CA GLY A 135 -11.63 5.75 16.39
C GLY A 135 -12.42 5.94 15.09
N SER A 136 -11.91 6.74 14.13
CA SER A 136 -12.55 6.89 12.83
C SER A 136 -12.40 5.62 11.99
N ALA A 137 -13.35 5.42 11.06
CA ALA A 137 -13.33 4.28 10.16
C ALA A 137 -12.09 4.31 9.25
N ALA A 138 -11.56 3.12 8.96
CA ALA A 138 -10.44 2.97 8.03
C ALA A 138 -10.78 3.60 6.66
N PHE A 139 -9.75 4.14 6.01
CA PHE A 139 -9.86 4.82 4.72
C PHE A 139 -10.66 6.12 4.67
N GLY A 140 -11.29 6.53 5.78
CA GLY A 140 -11.97 7.82 5.86
C GLY A 140 -11.02 8.98 5.54
N PRO A 141 -11.43 9.98 4.72
CA PRO A 141 -10.56 11.06 4.29
C PRO A 141 -10.09 11.94 5.46
N ARG A 142 -8.80 12.27 5.49
CA ARG A 142 -8.20 13.21 6.46
C ARG A 142 -8.03 14.62 5.91
N LEU A 143 -8.03 14.79 4.58
CA LEU A 143 -7.93 16.09 3.94
C LEU A 143 -9.24 16.87 4.06
N ALA A 144 -9.14 18.17 4.31
CA ALA A 144 -10.29 19.07 4.31
C ALA A 144 -11.00 19.03 2.93
N GLY A 145 -12.31 18.78 2.94
CA GLY A 145 -13.11 18.61 1.72
C GLY A 145 -12.96 17.23 1.05
N GLY A 146 -12.13 16.33 1.58
CA GLY A 146 -11.86 15.02 0.98
C GLY A 146 -13.10 14.15 0.81
N THR A 147 -14.05 14.19 1.74
CA THR A 147 -15.33 13.47 1.61
C THR A 147 -16.12 13.93 0.39
N ALA A 148 -16.23 15.25 0.17
CA ALA A 148 -16.97 15.80 -0.97
C ALA A 148 -16.28 15.49 -2.31
N ALA A 149 -14.95 15.32 -2.27
CA ALA A 149 -14.14 14.97 -3.44
C ALA A 149 -13.98 13.44 -3.65
N GLY A 150 -14.61 12.61 -2.80
CA GLY A 150 -14.51 11.15 -2.90
C GLY A 150 -13.11 10.59 -2.65
N LEU A 151 -12.32 11.26 -1.80
CA LEU A 151 -10.95 10.86 -1.48
C LEU A 151 -10.92 9.82 -0.36
N TYR A 152 -9.88 8.99 -0.39
CA TYR A 152 -9.52 8.06 0.66
C TYR A 152 -8.24 8.51 1.35
N SER A 153 -8.02 8.05 2.59
CA SER A 153 -6.75 8.25 3.27
C SER A 153 -6.22 6.99 3.91
N VAL A 154 -4.94 6.70 3.70
CA VAL A 154 -4.20 5.67 4.43
C VAL A 154 -3.53 6.35 5.62
N ALA A 155 -4.01 6.01 6.81
CA ALA A 155 -3.63 6.68 8.05
C ALA A 155 -2.36 6.14 8.71
N ASN A 156 -2.04 4.87 8.47
CA ASN A 156 -0.95 4.15 9.11
C ASN A 156 -0.54 2.94 8.25
N ALA A 157 0.53 2.25 8.67
CA ALA A 157 1.03 1.06 8.01
C ALA A 157 -0.01 -0.07 7.90
N GLY A 158 -0.86 -0.21 8.93
CA GLY A 158 -1.93 -1.19 8.93
C GLY A 158 -2.95 -0.94 7.81
N GLU A 159 -3.44 0.29 7.66
CA GLU A 159 -4.36 0.62 6.57
C GLU A 159 -3.76 0.39 5.19
N LEU A 160 -2.45 0.60 5.00
CA LEU A 160 -1.79 0.28 3.74
C LEU A 160 -1.86 -1.22 3.44
N LEU A 161 -1.54 -2.04 4.45
CA LEU A 161 -1.57 -3.50 4.32
C LEU A 161 -3.01 -3.99 4.08
N LEU A 162 -4.00 -3.45 4.80
CA LEU A 162 -5.42 -3.73 4.60
C LEU A 162 -5.86 -3.45 3.17
N LEU A 163 -5.53 -2.26 2.65
CA LEU A 163 -5.88 -1.88 1.29
C LEU A 163 -5.23 -2.84 0.29
N THR A 164 -3.96 -3.16 0.49
CA THR A 164 -3.20 -4.08 -0.37
C THR A 164 -3.88 -5.45 -0.42
N CYS A 165 -4.16 -6.07 0.72
CA CYS A 165 -4.77 -7.40 0.78
C CYS A 165 -6.16 -7.44 0.14
N ARG A 166 -6.96 -6.39 0.31
CA ARG A 166 -8.30 -6.29 -0.31
C ARG A 166 -8.21 -6.08 -1.82
N LEU A 167 -7.22 -5.34 -2.30
CA LEU A 167 -6.96 -5.19 -3.73
C LEU A 167 -6.53 -6.52 -4.36
N LEU A 168 -5.64 -7.28 -3.70
CA LEU A 168 -5.21 -8.61 -4.18
C LEU A 168 -6.40 -9.56 -4.38
N THR A 169 -7.40 -9.54 -3.49
CA THR A 169 -8.63 -10.34 -3.63
C THR A 169 -9.39 -10.00 -4.93
N LEU A 170 -9.37 -8.74 -5.35
CA LEU A 170 -10.03 -8.30 -6.58
C LEU A 170 -9.27 -8.74 -7.83
N LEU A 171 -7.94 -8.92 -7.75
CA LEU A 171 -7.11 -9.43 -8.85
C LEU A 171 -7.36 -10.93 -9.10
N ASP A 172 -7.52 -11.70 -8.01
CA ASP A 172 -7.73 -13.15 -8.06
C ASP A 172 -9.10 -13.54 -8.65
N SER A 173 -10.07 -12.61 -8.63
CA SER A 173 -11.45 -12.84 -9.07
C SER A 173 -11.62 -12.95 -10.61
N GLY A 174 -10.54 -12.88 -11.40
CA GLY A 174 -10.56 -13.07 -12.86
C GLY A 174 -11.39 -12.02 -13.63
N ASN A 175 -11.77 -10.92 -12.97
CA ASN A 175 -12.52 -9.84 -13.60
C ASN A 175 -11.52 -8.82 -14.18
N PRO A 176 -11.65 -8.39 -15.44
CA PRO A 176 -10.82 -7.31 -15.97
C PRO A 176 -11.03 -6.06 -15.11
N ILE A 177 -9.92 -5.47 -14.67
CA ILE A 177 -9.82 -4.36 -13.71
C ILE A 177 -10.05 -3.02 -14.39
#